data_AF-A0A6M8HN33-F1
#
_entry.id   AF-A0A6M8HN33-F1
#
_cell.length_a   1.000
_cell.length_b   1.000
_cell.length_c   1.000
_cell.angle_alpha   90.00
_cell.angle_beta   90.00
_cell.angle_gamma   90.00
#
_symmetry.space_group_name_H-M   'P 1'
#
loop_
_entity.id
_entity.type
_entity.pdbx_description
1 polymer ?
#
loop_
_entity_poly.entity_id
_entity_poly.type
_entity_poly.pdbx_seq_one_letter_code
_entity_poly.pdbx_strand_id
1 'polypeptide(L)'
;MEHAMNLVLGLLLGLFNLVAAAIGVIEGFARRLLADIGIGGELQTIILIVLLVLLIVAAIRVFGRLFGVLIAVFLLLLLFHALLGNGHVAGTPI
;
A
#
# COMPACT_ATOMS: atom_id res chain seq x y z
N MET A 1 -10.84 -18.32 -12.68
CA MET A 1 -11.16 -17.03 -12.04
C MET A 1 -10.90 -17.07 -10.54
N GLU A 2 -11.30 -18.13 -9.84
CA GLU A 2 -11.07 -18.30 -8.39
C GLU A 2 -9.59 -18.26 -7.96
N HIS A 3 -8.69 -18.86 -8.74
CA HIS A 3 -7.24 -18.81 -8.44
C HIS A 3 -6.65 -17.41 -8.50
N ALA A 4 -7.06 -16.59 -9.47
CA ALA A 4 -6.60 -15.20 -9.57
C ALA A 4 -7.14 -14.35 -8.40
N MET A 5 -8.39 -14.59 -8.01
CA MET A 5 -9.00 -13.90 -6.87
C MET A 5 -8.31 -14.24 -5.54
N ASN A 6 -8.01 -15.52 -5.30
CA ASN A 6 -7.27 -15.95 -4.10
C ASN A 6 -5.84 -15.38 -4.05
N LEU A 7 -5.17 -15.29 -5.20
CA LEU A 7 -3.85 -14.68 -5.29
C LEU A 7 -3.91 -13.18 -4.93
N VAL A 8 -4.89 -12.45 -5.47
CA VAL A 8 -5.07 -11.01 -5.20
C VAL A 8 -5.43 -10.76 -3.74
N LEU A 9 -6.36 -11.53 -3.18
CA LEU A 9 -6.72 -11.46 -1.75
C LEU A 9 -5.51 -11.80 -0.86
N GLY A 10 -4.77 -12.86 -1.19
CA GLY A 10 -3.57 -13.25 -0.45
C GLY A 10 -2.50 -12.16 -0.47
N LEU A 11 -2.28 -11.52 -1.62
CA LEU A 11 -1.35 -10.39 -1.76
C LEU A 11 -1.81 -9.18 -0.94
N LEU A 12 -3.10 -8.81 -1.01
CA LEU A 12 -3.66 -7.70 -0.25
C LEU A 12 -3.55 -7.91 1.26
N LEU A 13 -3.91 -9.11 1.74
CA LEU A 13 -3.79 -9.48 3.14
C LEU A 13 -2.32 -9.55 3.59
N GLY A 14 -1.43 -10.09 2.75
CA GLY A 14 0.01 -10.12 3.02
C GLY A 14 0.60 -8.72 3.13
N LEU A 15 0.22 -7.81 2.23
CA LEU A 15 0.63 -6.41 2.27
C LEU A 15 0.11 -5.71 3.52
N PHE A 16 -1.17 -5.92 3.86
CA PHE A 16 -1.76 -5.38 5.07
C PHE A 16 -1.00 -5.85 6.33
N ASN A 17 -0.72 -7.14 6.43
CA ASN A 17 0.05 -7.71 7.53
C ASN A 17 1.48 -7.15 7.59
N LEU A 18 2.13 -6.96 6.44
CA LEU A 18 3.46 -6.36 6.36
C LEU A 18 3.46 -4.92 6.91
N VAL A 19 2.46 -4.13 6.52
CA VAL A 19 2.29 -2.75 7.01
C VAL A 19 2.01 -2.73 8.50
N ALA A 20 1.08 -3.56 8.97
CA ALA A 20 0.75 -3.67 10.39
C ALA A 20 1.98 -4.10 11.21
N ALA A 21 2.77 -5.06 10.73
CA ALA A 21 4.00 -5.49 11.37
C ALA A 21 5.04 -4.37 11.45
N ALA A 22 5.25 -3.63 10.35
CA ALA A 22 6.16 -2.49 10.34
C ALA A 22 5.74 -1.40 11.34
N ILE A 23 4.44 -1.08 11.40
CA ILE A 23 3.88 -0.15 12.38
C ILE A 23 4.14 -0.65 13.81
N GLY A 24 3.88 -1.93 14.08
CA GLY A 24 4.13 -2.53 15.40
C GLY A 24 5.60 -2.47 15.84
N VAL A 25 6.55 -2.66 14.92
CA VAL A 25 7.98 -2.50 15.21
C VAL A 25 8.31 -1.06 15.59
N ILE A 26 7.80 -0.08 14.84
CA ILE A 26 8.05 1.34 15.10
C ILE A 26 7.41 1.74 16.44
N GLU A 27 6.18 1.31 16.72
CA GLU A 27 5.51 1.59 17.98
C GLU A 27 6.25 0.96 19.16
N GLY A 28 6.69 -0.29 19.04
CA GLY A 28 7.47 -0.98 20.06
C GLY A 28 8.79 -0.28 20.36
N PHE A 29 9.46 0.24 19.33
CA PHE A 29 10.68 1.04 19.49
C PHE A 29 10.40 2.38 20.16
N ALA A 30 9.38 3.12 19.70
CA ALA A 30 8.99 4.40 20.29
C ALA A 30 8.58 4.25 21.76
N ARG A 31 7.87 3.17 22.11
CA ARG A 31 7.48 2.86 23.48
C ARG A 31 8.70 2.70 24.40
N ARG A 32 9.74 2.01 23.92
CA ARG A 32 11.01 1.85 24.67
C ARG A 32 11.72 3.18 24.82
N LEU A 33 11.83 3.98 23.75
CA LEU A 33 12.43 5.30 23.83
C LEU A 33 11.73 6.23 24.82
N LEU A 34 10.39 6.25 24.81
CA LEU A 34 9.59 7.02 25.76
C LEU A 34 9.84 6.56 27.19
N ALA A 35 9.92 5.25 27.42
CA ALA A 35 10.22 4.70 28.74
C ALA A 35 11.64 5.09 29.21
N ASP A 36 12.64 5.05 28.32
CA ASP A 36 14.03 5.40 28.65
C ASP A 36 14.19 6.87 29.06
N ILE A 37 13.37 7.76 28.50
CA ILE A 37 13.35 9.19 28.88
C ILE A 37 12.39 9.49 30.05
N GLY A 38 11.84 8.46 30.70
CA GLY A 38 10.97 8.59 31.87
C GLY A 38 9.51 8.96 31.55
N ILE A 39 9.09 8.91 30.29
CA ILE A 39 7.71 9.14 29.88
C ILE A 39 6.92 7.82 29.96
N GLY A 40 6.09 7.72 30.99
CA GLY A 40 5.19 6.59 31.21
C GLY A 40 3.72 7.00 31.36
N GLY A 41 2.87 6.00 31.62
CA GLY A 41 1.46 6.21 31.97
C GLY A 41 0.59 6.75 30.84
N GLU A 42 -0.32 7.67 31.18
CA GLU A 42 -1.31 8.22 30.24
C GLU A 42 -0.66 9.06 29.14
N LEU A 43 0.38 9.83 29.46
CA LEU A 43 1.12 10.66 28.49
C LEU A 43 1.78 9.79 27.40
N GLN A 44 2.41 8.67 27.80
CA GLN A 44 3.01 7.73 26.86
C GLN A 44 1.95 7.18 25.90
N THR A 45 0.77 6.82 26.41
CA THR A 45 -0.33 6.30 25.60
C THR A 45 -0.81 7.32 24.58
N ILE A 46 -0.99 8.58 24.99
CA ILE A 46 -1.41 9.66 24.09
C ILE A 46 -0.38 9.86 22.96
N ILE A 47 0.92 9.90 23.29
CA ILE A 47 1.97 10.07 22.29
C ILE A 47 1.98 8.90 21.30
N LEU A 48 1.84 7.66 21.79
CA LEU A 48 1.82 6.48 20.94
C LEU A 48 0.57 6.43 20.04
N ILE A 49 -0.60 6.88 20.52
CA ILE A 49 -1.80 7.02 19.69
C ILE A 49 -1.57 8.05 18.57
N VAL A 50 -1.00 9.21 18.90
CA VAL A 50 -0.68 10.23 17.88
C VAL A 50 0.31 9.69 16.86
N LEU A 51 1.36 9.00 17.31
CA LEU A 51 2.33 8.34 16.44
C LEU A 51 1.66 7.31 15.52
N LEU A 52 0.76 6.48 16.06
CA LEU A 52 0.02 5.47 15.29
C LEU A 52 -0.81 6.12 14.18
N VAL A 53 -1.55 7.20 14.49
CA VAL A 53 -2.33 7.93 13.48
C VAL A 53 -1.42 8.49 12.38
N LEU A 54 -0.27 9.07 12.75
CA LEU A 54 0.71 9.57 11.78
C LEU A 54 1.25 8.44 10.88
N LEU A 55 1.56 7.27 11.46
CA LEU A 55 2.03 6.11 10.71
C LEU A 55 0.97 5.56 9.75
N ILE A 56 -0.30 5.52 10.17
CA ILE A 56 -1.41 5.11 9.31
C ILE A 56 -1.55 6.07 8.12
N VAL A 57 -1.55 7.38 8.36
CA VAL A 57 -1.65 8.39 7.29
C VAL A 57 -0.45 8.28 6.35
N ALA A 58 0.77 8.11 6.89
CA ALA A 58 1.97 7.92 6.09
C ALA A 58 1.91 6.64 5.24
N ALA A 59 1.46 5.52 5.81
CA ALA A 59 1.28 4.27 5.09
C ALA A 59 0.28 4.44 3.94
N ILE A 60 -0.92 4.98 4.21
CA ILE A 60 -1.93 5.23 3.17
C ILE A 60 -1.36 6.13 2.06
N ARG A 61 -0.60 7.17 2.41
CA ARG A 61 0.01 8.08 1.43
C ARG A 61 1.06 7.41 0.56
N VAL A 62 1.92 6.56 1.14
CA VAL A 62 2.98 5.86 0.41
C VAL A 62 2.38 4.77 -0.48
N PHE A 63 1.54 3.89 0.08
CA PHE A 63 0.93 2.80 -0.67
C PHE A 63 -0.09 3.31 -1.70
N GLY A 64 -0.88 4.32 -1.36
CA GLY A 64 -1.81 4.94 -2.31
C GLY A 64 -1.12 5.52 -3.54
N ARG A 65 0.05 6.15 -3.37
CA ARG A 65 0.88 6.60 -4.51
C ARG A 65 1.43 5.43 -5.31
N LEU A 66 1.90 4.37 -4.64
CA LEU A 66 2.45 3.19 -5.31
C LEU A 66 1.40 2.49 -6.17
N PHE A 67 0.21 2.24 -5.63
CA PHE A 67 -0.93 1.67 -6.36
C PHE A 67 -1.42 2.60 -7.48
N GLY A 68 -1.49 3.91 -7.23
CA GLY A 68 -1.87 4.88 -8.25
C GLY A 68 -0.94 4.85 -9.46
N VAL A 69 0.38 4.79 -9.23
CA VAL A 69 1.38 4.65 -10.31
C VAL A 69 1.20 3.32 -11.05
N LEU A 70 1.00 2.20 -10.32
CA LEU A 70 0.82 0.89 -10.94
C LEU A 70 -0.42 0.84 -11.84
N ILE A 71 -1.54 1.41 -11.37
CA ILE A 71 -2.78 1.53 -12.13
C ILE A 71 -2.57 2.40 -13.37
N ALA A 72 -1.91 3.55 -13.23
CA ALA A 72 -1.63 4.43 -14.35
C ALA A 72 -0.81 3.71 -15.43
N VAL A 73 0.26 2.99 -15.05
CA VAL A 73 1.07 2.19 -15.98
C VAL A 73 0.23 1.10 -16.63
N PHE A 74 -0.59 0.37 -15.86
CA PHE A 74 -1.47 -0.67 -16.40
C PHE A 74 -2.46 -0.12 -17.42
N LEU A 75 -3.11 1.01 -17.12
CA LEU A 75 -4.03 1.69 -18.05
C LEU A 75 -3.31 2.17 -19.30
N LEU A 76 -2.07 2.65 -19.18
CA LEU A 76 -1.25 3.09 -20.31
C LEU A 76 -0.87 1.90 -21.21
N LEU A 77 -0.49 0.76 -20.62
CA LEU A 77 -0.23 -0.48 -21.36
C LEU A 77 -1.49 -1.00 -22.05
N LEU A 78 -2.64 -0.92 -21.39
CA LEU A 78 -3.93 -1.33 -21.95
C LEU A 78 -4.34 -0.42 -23.11
N LEU A 79 -4.11 0.89 -22.99
CA LEU A 79 -4.30 1.85 -24.07
C LEU A 79 -3.37 1.56 -25.25
N PHE A 80 -2.10 1.26 -24.99
CA PHE A 80 -1.12 0.94 -26.02
C PHE A 80 -1.49 -0.36 -26.75
N HIS A 81 -1.94 -1.37 -26.01
CA HIS A 81 -2.47 -2.62 -26.57
C HIS A 81 -3.71 -2.37 -27.43
N ALA A 82 -4.64 -1.53 -26.97
CA ALA A 82 -5.83 -1.17 -27.74
C ALA A 82 -5.46 -0.41 -29.03
N LEU A 83 -4.49 0.52 -28.98
CA LEU A 83 -4.02 1.25 -30.15
C LEU A 83 -3.33 0.34 -31.17
N LEU A 84 -2.43 -0.53 -30.71
CA LEU A 84 -1.66 -1.44 -31.58
C LEU A 84 -2.49 -2.63 -32.07
N GLY A 85 -3.44 -3.12 -31.26
CA GLY A 85 -4.36 -4.20 -31.62
C GLY A 85 -5.35 -3.78 -32.71
N ASN A 86 -5.79 -2.52 -32.71
CA ASN A 86 -6.64 -1.96 -33.76
C ASN A 86 -5.86 -1.63 -35.05
N GLY A 87 -4.53 -1.57 -35.00
CA GLY A 87 -3.67 -1.31 -36.16
C GLY A 87 -3.55 -2.45 -37.17
N HIS A 88 -3.96 -3.68 -36.82
CA HIS A 88 -3.94 -4.84 -37.72
C HIS A 88 -5.24 -5.07 -38.50
N VAL A 89 -6.33 -4.34 -38.22
CA VAL A 89 -7.65 -4.54 -38.86
C VAL A 89 -7.93 -3.49 -39.97
N ALA A 90 -7.07 -2.48 -40.13
CA ALA A 90 -7.20 -1.45 -41.17
C ALA A 90 -6.48 -1.82 -42.48
N GLY A 91 -6.60 -3.07 -42.96
CA GLY A 91 -5.80 -3.57 -44.08
C GLY A 91 -6.42 -4.60 -45.02
N THR A 92 -7.71 -4.92 -44.92
CA THR A 92 -8.39 -5.79 -45.89
C THR A 92 -9.41 -5.01 -46.71
N PRO A 93 -9.03 -4.47 -47.89
CA PRO A 93 -10.01 -4.29 -48.96
C PRO A 93 -10.34 -5.68 -49.53
N ILE A 94 -11.65 -5.99 -49.56
CA ILE A 94 -12.34 -7.08 -50.29
C ILE A 94 -11.79 -8.51 -50.15
#